data_AF-A0A4S2RV97-F1
#
_entry.id   AF-A0A4S2RV97-F1
#
_cell.length_a   1.000
_cell.length_b   1.000
_cell.length_c   1.000
_cell.angle_alpha   90.00
_cell.angle_beta   90.00
_cell.angle_gamma   90.00
#
_symmetry.space_group_name_H-M   'P 1'
#
loop_
_entity.id
_entity.type
_entity.pdbx_description
1 polymer ?
#
loop_
_entity_poly.entity_id
_entity_poly.type
_entity_poly.pdbx_seq_one_letter_code
_entity_poly.pdbx_strand_id
1 'polypeptide(L)'
;MDAGRSPVPSAGRGSVLTPARARTEEVLTRLRGCRARLAAAPQDPAALRAMDDAGYTLCVLMGRATVHEAVLAAEARLLSSAP
;
A
#
# COMPACT_ATOMS: atom_id res chain seq x y z
N MET A 1 3.19 -46.41 -23.37
CA MET A 1 2.96 -46.66 -21.94
C MET A 1 2.96 -45.30 -21.26
N ASP A 2 1.78 -44.70 -21.13
CA ASP A 2 1.57 -43.40 -20.48
C ASP A 2 0.67 -43.67 -19.27
N ALA A 3 1.21 -43.48 -18.07
CA ALA A 3 0.43 -43.54 -16.85
C ALA A 3 1.09 -42.70 -15.75
N GLY A 4 0.40 -41.63 -15.39
CA GLY A 4 0.22 -41.26 -14.00
C GLY A 4 1.18 -40.23 -13.43
N ARG A 5 1.08 -38.97 -13.86
CA ARG A 5 1.43 -37.86 -12.98
C ARG A 5 0.21 -37.49 -12.14
N SER A 6 0.12 -38.04 -10.94
CA SER A 6 -0.83 -37.56 -9.93
C SER A 6 -0.52 -36.11 -9.57
N PRO A 7 -1.51 -35.20 -9.54
CA PRO A 7 -1.30 -33.87 -9.02
C PRO A 7 -1.18 -33.94 -7.49
N VAL A 8 -0.04 -33.49 -6.97
CA VAL A 8 0.11 -33.26 -5.53
C VAL A 8 -0.78 -32.08 -5.15
N PRO A 9 -1.67 -32.21 -4.14
CA PRO A 9 -2.39 -31.05 -3.64
C PRO A 9 -1.41 -30.18 -2.85
N SER A 10 -1.05 -29.03 -3.41
CA SER A 10 -0.34 -27.96 -2.71
C SER A 10 -1.28 -27.31 -1.68
N ALA A 11 -1.62 -28.04 -0.63
CA ALA A 11 -2.40 -27.55 0.50
C ALA A 11 -1.46 -26.97 1.57
N GLY A 12 -0.64 -26.00 1.16
CA GLY A 12 -0.15 -24.97 2.06
C GLY A 12 -1.04 -23.76 1.85
N ARG A 13 -2.18 -23.69 2.55
CA ARG A 13 -2.87 -22.41 2.77
C ARG A 13 -1.87 -21.54 3.52
N GLY A 14 -1.06 -20.78 2.78
CA GLY A 14 -0.32 -19.67 3.35
C GLY A 14 -1.35 -18.85 4.10
N SER A 15 -1.15 -18.72 5.41
CA SER A 15 -1.90 -17.77 6.22
C SER A 15 -1.93 -16.47 5.44
N VAL A 16 -3.13 -15.92 5.21
CA VAL A 16 -3.30 -14.66 4.50
C VAL A 16 -2.52 -13.61 5.30
N LEU A 17 -1.28 -13.34 4.89
CA LEU A 17 -0.55 -12.18 5.35
C LEU A 17 -1.45 -11.02 4.95
N THR A 18 -2.02 -10.36 5.94
CA THR A 18 -2.81 -9.16 5.71
C THR A 18 -1.95 -7.93 6.03
N PRO A 19 -0.99 -7.52 5.18
CA PRO A 19 -0.41 -6.19 5.23
C PRO A 19 -1.05 -5.27 4.15
N ALA A 20 -2.27 -5.53 3.70
CA ALA A 20 -2.91 -4.67 2.70
C ALA A 20 -3.64 -3.49 3.35
N ARG A 21 -4.56 -3.72 4.31
CA ARG A 21 -5.37 -2.66 4.93
C ARG A 21 -4.56 -1.80 5.91
N ALA A 22 -4.01 -2.42 6.95
CA ALA A 22 -3.27 -1.71 8.00
C ALA A 22 -2.07 -0.93 7.44
N ARG A 23 -1.32 -1.50 6.49
CA ARG A 23 -0.22 -0.79 5.83
C ARG A 23 -0.71 0.36 4.95
N THR A 24 -1.85 0.22 4.28
CA THR A 24 -2.44 1.32 3.52
C THR A 24 -2.85 2.47 4.45
N GLU A 25 -3.46 2.17 5.60
CA GLU A 25 -3.80 3.17 6.62
C GLU A 25 -2.58 3.87 7.20
N GLU A 26 -1.55 3.10 7.55
CA GLU A 26 -0.27 3.61 8.07
C GLU A 26 0.39 4.58 7.08
N VAL A 27 0.52 4.17 5.81
CA VAL A 27 1.19 4.98 4.79
C VAL A 27 0.36 6.23 4.45
N LEU A 28 -0.97 6.15 4.38
CA LEU A 28 -1.83 7.31 4.20
C LEU A 28 -1.72 8.29 5.37
N THR A 29 -1.68 7.79 6.60
CA THR A 29 -1.48 8.60 7.80
C THR A 29 -0.14 9.31 7.77
N ARG A 30 0.94 8.60 7.41
CA ARG A 30 2.28 9.17 7.24
C ARG A 30 2.29 10.25 6.15
N LEU A 31 1.68 9.99 5.00
CA LEU A 31 1.58 10.97 3.91
C LEU A 31 0.88 12.25 4.38
N ARG A 32 -0.26 12.13 5.07
CA ARG A 32 -1.02 13.27 5.61
C ARG A 32 -0.22 14.04 6.66
N GLY A 33 0.50 13.34 7.53
CA GLY A 33 1.41 13.96 8.50
C GLY A 33 2.55 14.73 7.85
N CYS A 34 3.14 14.20 6.77
CA CYS A 34 4.16 14.91 6.00
C CYS A 34 3.60 16.17 5.32
N ARG A 35 2.39 16.07 4.72
CA ARG A 35 1.71 17.24 4.13
C ARG A 35 1.44 18.32 5.16
N ALA A 36 1.00 17.96 6.36
CA ALA A 36 0.79 18.92 7.45
C ALA A 36 2.10 19.60 7.89
N ARG A 37 3.18 18.82 8.03
CA ARG A 37 4.52 19.38 8.34
C ARG A 37 5.01 20.33 7.26
N LEU A 38 4.87 19.98 5.99
CA LEU A 38 5.29 20.82 4.87
C LEU A 38 4.43 22.07 4.72
N ALA A 39 3.15 22.03 5.13
CA ALA A 39 2.33 23.22 5.20
C ALA A 39 2.85 24.22 6.25
N ALA A 40 3.44 23.74 7.36
CA ALA A 40 4.05 24.58 8.39
C ALA A 40 5.50 24.98 8.07
N ALA A 41 6.26 24.09 7.42
CA ALA A 41 7.67 24.28 7.07
C ALA A 41 7.94 23.73 5.65
N PRO A 42 7.69 24.52 4.59
CA PRO A 42 7.77 24.06 3.20
C PRO A 42 9.15 23.54 2.77
N GLN A 43 10.20 23.96 3.48
CA GLN A 43 11.59 23.61 3.18
C GLN A 43 12.15 22.52 4.10
N ASP A 44 11.32 21.84 4.90
CA ASP A 44 11.76 20.72 5.73
C ASP A 44 12.19 19.53 4.85
N PRO A 45 13.50 19.25 4.71
CA PRO A 45 13.99 18.23 3.79
C PRO A 45 13.61 16.81 4.24
N ALA A 46 13.46 16.59 5.55
CA ALA A 46 13.06 15.30 6.08
C ALA A 46 11.58 15.02 5.78
N ALA A 47 10.72 16.05 5.87
CA ALA A 47 9.31 15.92 5.51
C ALA A 47 9.11 15.73 4.00
N LEU A 48 9.90 16.42 3.15
CA LEU A 48 9.89 16.21 1.70
C LEU A 48 10.25 14.77 1.34
N ARG A 49 11.39 14.27 1.85
CA ARG A 49 11.82 12.89 1.57
C ARG A 49 10.80 11.86 2.09
N ALA A 50 10.28 12.06 3.29
CA ALA A 50 9.26 11.18 3.85
C ALA A 50 7.96 11.18 3.04
N MET A 51 7.56 12.34 2.50
CA MET A 51 6.40 12.46 1.63
C MET A 51 6.59 11.69 0.32
N ASP A 52 7.76 11.81 -0.31
CA ASP A 52 8.10 11.06 -1.54
C ASP A 52 8.11 9.54 -1.30
N ASP A 53 8.75 9.08 -0.22
CA ASP A 53 8.79 7.65 0.13
C ASP A 53 7.37 7.09 0.38
N ALA A 54 6.51 7.85 1.06
CA ALA A 54 5.13 7.46 1.31
C ALA A 54 4.30 7.45 0.02
N GLY A 55 4.48 8.46 -0.85
CA GLY A 55 3.84 8.54 -2.16
C GLY A 55 4.22 7.35 -3.04
N TYR A 56 5.51 7.04 -3.14
CA TYR A 56 6.01 5.89 -3.88
C TYR A 56 5.46 4.57 -3.34
N THR A 57 5.43 4.42 -2.02
CA THR A 57 4.86 3.23 -1.37
C THR A 57 3.39 3.06 -1.73
N LEU A 58 2.59 4.13 -1.74
CA LEU A 58 1.20 4.06 -2.20
C LEU A 58 1.12 3.67 -3.67
N CYS A 59 1.92 4.27 -4.56
CA CYS A 59 1.93 3.90 -5.98
C CYS A 59 2.15 2.38 -6.17
N VAL A 60 3.10 1.79 -5.44
CA VAL A 60 3.39 0.35 -5.48
C VAL A 60 2.24 -0.47 -4.90
N LEU A 61 1.73 -0.12 -3.72
CA LEU A 61 0.63 -0.86 -3.08
C LEU A 61 -0.65 -0.84 -3.92
N MET A 62 -0.88 0.24 -4.67
CA MET A 62 -2.10 0.47 -5.42
C MET A 62 -2.00 0.08 -6.90
N GLY A 63 -0.79 -0.17 -7.40
CA GLY A 63 -0.54 -0.39 -8.83
C GLY A 63 -0.89 0.84 -9.68
N ARG A 64 -0.59 2.05 -9.18
CA ARG A 64 -0.89 3.32 -9.88
C ARG A 64 0.41 4.07 -10.19
N ALA A 65 0.42 4.77 -11.32
CA ALA A 65 1.61 5.51 -11.78
C ALA A 65 1.80 6.87 -11.08
N THR A 66 0.75 7.42 -10.48
CA THR A 66 0.80 8.73 -9.83
C THR A 66 0.32 8.62 -8.38
N VAL A 67 0.87 9.48 -7.53
CA VAL A 67 0.51 9.54 -6.10
C VAL A 67 -0.96 9.90 -5.92
N HIS A 68 -1.49 10.80 -6.76
CA HIS A 68 -2.90 11.18 -6.72
C HIS A 68 -3.83 9.97 -6.95
N GLU A 69 -3.59 9.23 -8.03
CA GLU A 69 -4.35 8.02 -8.36
C GLU A 69 -4.20 6.95 -7.28
N ALA A 70 -3.00 6.83 -6.70
CA ALA A 70 -2.73 5.90 -5.61
C ALA A 70 -3.52 6.26 -4.34
N VAL A 71 -3.58 7.55 -3.97
CA VAL A 71 -4.35 8.01 -2.80
C VAL A 71 -5.84 7.71 -2.98
N LEU A 72 -6.42 8.01 -4.16
CA LEU A 72 -7.83 7.71 -4.43
C LEU A 72 -8.13 6.21 -4.34
N ALA A 73 -7.28 5.38 -4.95
CA ALA A 73 -7.43 3.91 -4.89
C ALA A 73 -7.24 3.36 -3.47
N ALA A 74 -6.36 3.96 -2.67
CA ALA A 74 -6.13 3.61 -1.29
C ALA A 74 -7.37 3.92 -0.43
N GLU A 75 -7.90 5.13 -0.54
CA GLU A 75 -9.10 5.56 0.18
C GLU A 75 -10.32 4.70 -0.21
N ALA A 76 -10.51 4.43 -1.50
CA ALA A 76 -11.57 3.55 -1.98
C ALA A 76 -11.46 2.13 -1.39
N ARG A 77 -10.26 1.55 -1.32
CA ARG A 77 -10.03 0.23 -0.70
C ARG A 77 -10.35 0.24 0.80
N LEU A 78 -9.99 1.30 1.53
CA LEU A 78 -10.27 1.39 2.96
C LEU A 78 -11.77 1.51 3.24
N LEU A 79 -12.50 2.22 2.38
CA LEU A 79 -13.97 2.30 2.44
C LEU A 79 -14.63 0.96 2.11
N SER A 80 -14.15 0.25 1.08
CA SER A 80 -14.72 -1.05 0.67
C SER A 80 -14.37 -2.20 1.61
N SER A 81 -13.40 -2.00 2.51
CA SER A 81 -12.97 -2.97 3.52
C SER A 81 -13.33 -2.52 4.94
N ALA A 82 -14.28 -1.59 5.07
CA ALA A 82 -14.91 -1.27 6.34
C ALA A 82 -15.70 -2.50 6.83
N PRO A 83 -15.62 -2.84 8.13
CA PRO A 83 -16.33 -3.99 8.71
C PRO A 83 -17.86 -3.79 8.70
#